data_AF-A0A9J6FX30-F1
#
_entry.id   AF-A0A9J6FX30-F1
#
_cell.length_a   1.000
_cell.length_b   1.000
_cell.length_c   1.000
_cell.angle_alpha   90.00
_cell.angle_beta   90.00
_cell.angle_gamma   90.00
#
_symmetry.space_group_name_H-M   'P 1'
#
loop_
_entity.id
_entity.type
_entity.pdbx_description
1 polymer ?
#
loop_
_entity_poly.entity_id
_entity_poly.type
_entity_poly.pdbx_seq_one_letter_code
_entity_poly.pdbx_strand_id
1 'polypeptide(L)'
;MFKTSLPRWWRPSKPVTVKRGDSVSLLCRARGSPAPEISWAIDGDFLYPSHRLKISAERGASEVESLLNISEARHEDSGEYSCVARNDIATEAHAGRLNVQGPPFVRPLRNVTVVSGTQLTLRCPYGGHPIESLVWQKGE
;
A
#
# COMPACT_ATOMS: atom_id res chain seq x y z
N MET A 1 22.17 3.85 -9.14
CA MET A 1 21.27 2.69 -9.04
C MET A 1 20.05 3.13 -8.25
N PHE A 2 18.86 3.15 -8.88
CA PHE A 2 17.60 3.47 -8.22
C PHE A 2 17.12 2.22 -7.48
N LYS A 3 16.79 2.32 -6.19
CA LYS A 3 16.30 1.20 -5.38
C LYS A 3 15.31 1.67 -4.34
N THR A 4 14.17 0.99 -4.28
CA THR A 4 13.15 1.20 -3.23
C THR A 4 13.11 -0.01 -2.30
N SER A 5 13.06 0.22 -0.99
CA SER A 5 13.03 -0.84 0.02
C SER A 5 12.09 -0.50 1.18
N LEU A 6 11.34 -1.51 1.63
CA LEU A 6 10.56 -1.44 2.85
C LEU A 6 11.42 -1.88 4.06
N PRO A 7 11.10 -1.45 5.28
CA PRO A 7 11.81 -1.82 6.50
C PRO A 7 11.84 -3.33 6.69
N ARG A 8 12.86 -3.81 7.41
CA ARG A 8 13.12 -5.25 7.59
C ARG A 8 11.97 -6.05 8.22
N TRP A 9 11.07 -5.38 8.95
CA TRP A 9 9.89 -5.98 9.58
C TRP A 9 8.66 -6.02 8.66
N TRP A 10 8.67 -5.27 7.55
CA TRP A 10 7.71 -5.34 6.45
C TRP A 10 8.39 -5.94 5.23
N ARG A 11 8.65 -7.25 5.29
CA ARG A 11 9.14 -7.97 4.11
C ARG A 11 7.95 -8.24 3.18
N PRO A 12 8.08 -8.05 1.87
CA PRO A 12 7.03 -8.37 0.89
C PRO A 12 6.57 -9.84 0.94
N SER A 13 7.31 -10.71 1.64
CA SER A 13 6.99 -12.13 1.78
C SER A 13 5.95 -12.48 2.85
N LYS A 14 5.61 -11.57 3.80
CA LYS A 14 4.64 -11.89 4.87
C LYS A 14 3.73 -10.70 5.20
N PRO A 15 2.38 -10.88 5.15
CA PRO A 15 1.44 -9.89 5.65
C PRO A 15 1.66 -9.58 7.13
N VAL A 16 1.53 -8.31 7.51
CA VAL A 16 1.49 -7.91 8.92
C VAL A 16 0.05 -7.92 9.37
N THR A 17 -0.23 -8.57 10.50
CA THR A 17 -1.57 -8.64 11.08
C THR A 17 -1.59 -7.93 12.43
N VAL A 18 -2.54 -7.02 12.62
CA VAL A 18 -2.69 -6.19 13.83
C VAL A 18 -4.12 -6.27 14.37
N LYS A 19 -4.31 -5.93 15.64
CA LYS A 19 -5.64 -5.85 16.25
C LYS A 19 -6.28 -4.50 15.94
N ARG A 20 -7.61 -4.46 16.01
CA ARG A 20 -8.34 -3.20 15.95
C ARG A 20 -7.92 -2.29 17.11
N GLY A 21 -7.67 -1.02 16.81
CA GLY A 21 -7.22 -0.01 17.78
C GLY A 21 -5.70 0.12 17.90
N ASP A 22 -4.92 -0.83 17.35
CA ASP A 22 -3.46 -0.73 17.35
C ASP A 22 -2.97 0.48 16.55
N SER A 23 -1.82 1.03 16.92
CA SER A 23 -1.11 2.01 16.10
C SER A 23 -0.15 1.30 15.16
N VAL A 24 -0.17 1.67 13.88
CA VAL A 24 0.66 1.07 12.82
C VAL A 24 1.55 2.15 12.22
N SER A 25 2.84 1.85 12.05
CA SER A 25 3.81 2.75 11.41
C SER A 25 4.50 2.04 10.27
N LEU A 26 4.19 2.40 9.02
CA LEU A 26 4.79 1.88 7.80
C LEU A 26 5.97 2.75 7.38
N LEU A 27 7.16 2.16 7.27
CA LEU A 27 8.37 2.86 6.81
C LEU A 27 8.63 2.52 5.34
N CYS A 28 9.19 3.44 4.57
CA CYS A 28 9.72 3.16 3.24
C CYS A 28 10.98 4.00 3.03
N ARG A 29 12.00 3.39 2.43
CA ARG A 29 13.28 4.02 2.09
C ARG A 29 13.55 3.87 0.61
N ALA A 30 13.84 4.97 -0.06
CA ALA A 30 14.19 4.97 -1.47
C ALA A 30 15.51 5.71 -1.68
N ARG A 31 16.32 5.21 -2.61
CA ARG A 31 17.56 5.85 -3.05
C ARG A 31 17.52 6.08 -4.54
N GLY A 32 17.95 7.26 -4.97
CA GLY A 32 17.96 7.69 -6.37
C GLY A 32 18.73 8.99 -6.56
N SER A 33 19.13 9.24 -7.80
CA SER A 33 19.75 10.51 -8.20
C SER A 33 19.08 10.96 -9.50
N PRO A 34 18.34 12.09 -9.50
CA PRO A 34 17.96 12.93 -8.36
C PRO A 34 17.21 12.16 -7.25
N ALA A 35 17.26 12.69 -6.01
CA ALA A 35 16.56 12.08 -4.87
C ALA A 35 15.05 11.95 -5.18
N PRO A 36 14.46 10.75 -5.03
CA PRO A 36 13.06 10.53 -5.38
C PRO A 36 12.11 11.21 -4.40
N GLU A 37 10.85 11.31 -4.75
CA GLU A 37 9.74 11.59 -3.84
C GLU A 37 9.03 10.27 -3.50
N ILE A 38 8.52 10.13 -2.29
CA ILE A 38 7.75 8.96 -1.87
C ILE A 38 6.29 9.35 -1.68
N SER A 39 5.39 8.62 -2.32
CA SER A 39 3.96 8.63 -2.05
C SER A 39 3.49 7.26 -1.58
N TRP A 40 2.38 7.24 -0.84
CA TRP A 40 1.78 6.00 -0.34
C TRP A 40 0.44 5.75 -1.03
N ALA A 41 0.13 4.49 -1.31
CA ALA A 41 -1.16 4.07 -1.84
C ALA A 41 -1.65 2.81 -1.13
N ILE A 42 -2.97 2.64 -1.05
CA ILE A 42 -3.63 1.41 -0.61
C ILE A 42 -4.48 0.87 -1.76
N ASP A 43 -4.26 -0.38 -2.14
CA ASP A 43 -5.01 -1.05 -3.21
C ASP A 43 -5.05 -0.27 -4.55
N GLY A 44 -4.00 0.52 -4.82
CA GLY A 44 -3.88 1.39 -6.00
C GLY A 44 -4.34 2.83 -5.82
N ASP A 45 -4.94 3.17 -4.68
CA ASP A 45 -5.43 4.52 -4.37
C ASP A 45 -4.45 5.31 -3.52
N PHE A 46 -4.02 6.48 -4.00
CA PHE A 46 -3.10 7.33 -3.24
C PHE A 46 -3.72 7.81 -1.91
N LEU A 47 -2.92 7.70 -0.86
CA LEU A 47 -3.26 8.10 0.49
C LEU A 47 -2.85 9.55 0.72
N TYR A 48 -3.72 10.28 1.42
CA TYR A 48 -3.47 11.65 1.84
C TYR A 48 -3.61 11.78 3.36
N PRO A 49 -2.86 12.69 4.01
CA PRO A 49 -2.95 12.89 5.45
C PRO A 49 -4.38 13.21 5.91
N SER A 50 -4.75 12.65 7.06
CA SER A 50 -6.03 12.87 7.71
C SER A 50 -5.85 13.01 9.23
N HIS A 51 -6.94 12.97 10.00
CA HIS A 51 -6.85 12.95 11.46
C HIS A 51 -6.08 11.72 11.96
N ARG A 52 -6.43 10.52 11.46
CA ARG A 52 -5.82 9.25 11.89
C ARG A 52 -4.54 8.88 11.14
N LEU A 53 -4.41 9.33 9.91
CA LEU A 53 -3.32 8.98 9.00
C LEU A 53 -2.35 10.15 8.88
N LYS A 54 -1.09 9.95 9.28
CA LYS A 54 -0.02 10.94 9.17
C LYS A 54 1.08 10.41 8.25
N ILE A 55 1.55 11.26 7.34
CA ILE A 55 2.69 10.94 6.47
C ILE A 55 3.79 11.94 6.77
N SER A 56 5.00 11.46 7.03
CA SER A 56 6.21 12.28 7.13
C SER A 56 7.26 11.76 6.16
N ALA A 57 8.17 12.64 5.76
CA ALA A 57 9.30 12.29 4.92
C ALA A 57 10.53 13.11 5.31
N GLU A 58 11.68 12.44 5.39
CA GLU A 58 12.99 13.02 5.59
C GLU A 58 13.80 12.85 4.30
N ARG A 59 14.31 13.96 3.76
CA ARG A 59 14.99 14.00 2.46
C ARG A 59 16.48 14.28 2.65
N GLY A 60 17.31 13.35 2.19
CA GLY A 60 18.73 13.54 1.95
C GLY A 60 19.04 13.87 0.49
N ALA A 61 20.33 13.98 0.15
CA ALA A 61 20.78 14.34 -1.20
C ALA A 61 20.44 13.30 -2.28
N SER A 62 20.39 12.02 -1.93
CA SER A 62 20.10 10.90 -2.83
C SER A 62 19.27 9.78 -2.19
N GLU A 63 18.73 10.04 -1.00
CA GLU A 63 17.95 9.11 -0.20
C GLU A 63 16.74 9.83 0.40
N VAL A 64 15.61 9.14 0.45
CA VAL A 64 14.41 9.61 1.14
C VAL A 64 13.89 8.49 2.02
N GLU A 65 13.55 8.86 3.24
CA GLU A 65 12.84 8.03 4.20
C GLU A 65 11.43 8.59 4.40
N SER A 66 10.39 7.77 4.30
CA SER A 66 9.01 8.17 4.57
C SER A 66 8.32 7.24 5.54
N LEU A 67 7.57 7.81 6.48
CA LEU A 67 6.75 7.11 7.45
C LEU A 67 5.27 7.40 7.20
N LEU A 68 4.46 6.35 7.16
CA LEU A 68 3.01 6.39 7.16
C LEU A 68 2.51 5.83 8.49
N ASN A 69 2.00 6.71 9.35
CA ASN A 69 1.47 6.36 10.66
C ASN A 69 -0.07 6.34 10.62
N ILE A 70 -0.65 5.24 11.09
CA ILE A 70 -2.10 5.03 11.22
C ILE A 70 -2.37 4.84 12.70
N SER A 71 -3.11 5.78 13.29
CA SER A 71 -3.63 5.66 14.65
C SER A 71 -4.98 4.96 14.67
N GLU A 72 -5.24 4.19 15.72
CA GLU A 72 -6.48 3.44 15.93
C GLU A 72 -6.87 2.63 14.70
N ALA A 73 -6.08 1.60 14.38
CA ALA A 73 -6.29 0.76 13.19
C ALA A 73 -7.72 0.21 13.16
N ARG A 74 -8.38 0.39 12.03
CA ARG A 74 -9.73 -0.13 11.76
C ARG A 74 -9.65 -1.23 10.71
N HIS A 75 -10.64 -2.12 10.70
CA HIS A 75 -10.65 -3.21 9.71
C HIS A 75 -10.56 -2.69 8.28
N GLU A 76 -11.16 -1.52 8.01
CA GLU A 76 -11.10 -0.81 6.74
C GLU A 76 -9.68 -0.40 6.34
N ASP A 77 -8.76 -0.22 7.29
CA ASP A 77 -7.35 0.05 7.01
C ASP A 77 -6.59 -1.22 6.56
N SER A 78 -7.25 -2.37 6.41
CA SER A 78 -6.65 -3.54 5.76
C SER A 78 -6.54 -3.31 4.25
N GLY A 79 -5.45 -3.77 3.65
CA GLY A 79 -5.22 -3.68 2.21
C GLY A 79 -3.77 -3.91 1.81
N GLU A 80 -3.50 -3.83 0.50
CA GLU A 80 -2.16 -3.81 -0.07
C GLU A 80 -1.62 -2.39 -0.08
N TYR A 81 -0.74 -2.08 0.89
CA TYR A 81 -0.05 -0.80 0.95
C TYR A 81 1.17 -0.82 0.04
N SER A 82 1.30 0.19 -0.79
CA SER A 82 2.48 0.43 -1.62
C SER A 82 3.11 1.78 -1.30
N CYS A 83 4.44 1.80 -1.20
CA CYS A 83 5.19 3.04 -1.31
C CYS A 83 5.71 3.16 -2.74
N VAL A 84 5.47 4.32 -3.34
CA VAL A 84 5.83 4.64 -4.72
C VAL A 84 6.92 5.70 -4.68
N ALA A 85 8.12 5.34 -5.11
CA ALA A 85 9.26 6.23 -5.23
C ALA A 85 9.39 6.72 -6.67
N ARG A 86 9.38 8.03 -6.88
CA ARG A 86 9.42 8.65 -8.21
C ARG A 86 10.47 9.74 -8.28
N ASN A 87 11.28 9.74 -9.32
CA ASN A 87 12.03 10.92 -9.76
C ASN A 87 11.71 11.22 -11.24
N ASP A 88 12.47 12.14 -11.83
CA ASP A 88 12.38 12.54 -13.24
C ASP A 88 12.79 11.44 -14.23
N ILE A 89 13.52 10.42 -13.78
CA ILE A 89 14.04 9.33 -14.62
C ILE A 89 13.15 8.08 -14.52
N ALA A 90 12.69 7.73 -13.31
CA ALA A 90 12.06 6.45 -13.04
C ALA A 90 10.98 6.53 -11.96
N THR A 91 10.13 5.51 -11.94
CA THR A 91 9.18 5.24 -10.86
C THR A 91 9.30 3.77 -10.48
N GLU A 92 9.50 3.50 -9.19
CA GLU A 92 9.44 2.16 -8.62
C GLU A 92 8.45 2.13 -7.48
N ALA A 93 7.87 0.96 -7.22
CA ALA A 93 6.97 0.76 -6.11
C ALA A 93 7.33 -0.52 -5.37
N HIS A 94 7.10 -0.52 -4.06
CA HIS A 94 7.19 -1.71 -3.24
C HIS A 94 5.90 -1.85 -2.43
N ALA A 95 5.33 -3.05 -2.46
CA ALA A 95 4.07 -3.33 -1.80
C ALA A 95 4.22 -4.35 -0.67
N GLY A 96 3.32 -4.27 0.31
CA GLY A 96 3.02 -5.38 1.20
C GLY A 96 1.64 -5.23 1.81
N ARG A 97 1.21 -6.23 2.57
CA ARG A 97 -0.17 -6.34 3.02
C ARG A 97 -0.32 -6.06 4.51
N LEU A 98 -1.23 -5.14 4.85
CA LEU A 98 -1.73 -4.94 6.22
C LEU A 98 -3.05 -5.70 6.37
N ASN A 99 -3.15 -6.52 7.40
CA ASN A 99 -4.39 -7.12 7.84
C ASN A 99 -4.74 -6.56 9.21
N VAL A 100 -5.95 -6.02 9.35
CA VAL A 100 -6.49 -5.58 10.64
C VAL A 100 -7.64 -6.51 11.01
N GLN A 101 -7.63 -7.01 12.24
CA GLN A 101 -8.68 -7.92 12.72
C GLN A 101 -10.06 -7.27 12.63
N GLY A 102 -11.02 -7.99 12.03
CA GLY A 102 -12.37 -7.50 11.81
C GLY A 102 -13.07 -8.22 10.64
N PRO A 103 -14.34 -7.85 10.37
CA PRO A 103 -15.14 -8.53 9.36
C PRO A 103 -14.58 -8.32 7.94
N PRO A 104 -14.78 -9.29 7.03
CA PRO A 104 -14.45 -9.14 5.62
C PRO A 104 -15.21 -7.97 4.99
N PHE A 105 -14.53 -7.23 4.12
CA PHE A 105 -15.17 -6.26 3.23
C PHE A 105 -14.40 -6.15 1.92
N VAL A 106 -15.05 -5.58 0.91
CA VAL A 106 -14.46 -5.29 -0.41
C VAL A 106 -14.63 -3.81 -0.69
N ARG A 107 -13.54 -3.12 -1.05
CA ARG A 107 -13.58 -1.74 -1.53
C ARG A 107 -14.15 -1.71 -2.96
N PRO A 108 -14.79 -0.61 -3.38
CA PRO A 108 -15.23 -0.48 -4.76
C PRO A 108 -14.07 -0.67 -5.74
N LEU A 109 -14.27 -1.54 -6.72
CA LEU A 109 -13.33 -1.71 -7.83
C LEU A 109 -13.45 -0.55 -8.80
N ARG A 110 -12.31 -0.06 -9.30
CA ARG A 110 -12.28 0.95 -10.36
C ARG A 110 -12.69 0.32 -11.69
N ASN A 111 -13.42 1.09 -12.51
CA ASN A 111 -13.71 0.68 -13.88
C ASN A 111 -12.41 0.60 -14.68
N VAL A 112 -12.23 -0.50 -15.41
CA VAL A 112 -11.06 -0.72 -16.27
C VAL A 112 -11.53 -0.88 -17.71
N THR A 113 -10.98 -0.05 -18.59
CA THR A 113 -11.14 -0.18 -20.04
C THR A 113 -9.89 -0.84 -20.60
N VAL A 114 -10.05 -1.87 -21.42
CA VAL A 114 -8.95 -2.70 -21.92
C VAL A 114 -9.14 -2.97 -23.42
N VAL A 115 -8.04 -2.97 -24.17
CA VAL A 115 -8.05 -3.26 -25.61
C VAL A 115 -8.26 -4.76 -25.81
N SER A 116 -9.09 -5.12 -26.80
CA SER A 116 -9.33 -6.52 -27.16
C SER A 116 -8.01 -7.27 -27.43
N GLY A 117 -7.91 -8.50 -26.93
CA GLY A 117 -6.73 -9.36 -27.07
C GLY A 117 -5.59 -9.08 -26.08
N THR A 118 -5.72 -8.08 -25.19
CA THR A 118 -4.74 -7.83 -24.13
C THR A 118 -5.10 -8.56 -22.83
N GLN A 119 -4.09 -8.89 -22.03
CA GLN A 119 -4.29 -9.56 -20.75
C GLN A 119 -4.75 -8.56 -19.68
N LEU A 120 -5.90 -8.82 -19.06
CA LEU A 120 -6.41 -8.05 -17.93
C LEU A 120 -6.08 -8.76 -16.62
N THR A 121 -5.47 -8.03 -15.67
CA THR A 121 -5.32 -8.49 -14.28
C THR A 121 -6.19 -7.63 -13.38
N LEU A 122 -7.20 -8.24 -12.75
CA LEU A 122 -8.02 -7.59 -11.73
C LEU A 122 -7.54 -8.03 -10.34
N ARG A 123 -7.36 -7.06 -9.44
CA ARG A 123 -7.08 -7.31 -8.03
C ARG A 123 -8.30 -6.92 -7.22
N CYS A 124 -8.79 -7.80 -6.36
CA CYS A 124 -9.93 -7.49 -5.48
C CYS A 124 -9.38 -6.74 -4.26
N PRO A 125 -9.77 -5.48 -4.04
CA PRO A 125 -9.32 -4.71 -2.89
C PRO A 125 -10.12 -5.12 -1.65
N TYR A 126 -9.74 -6.23 -1.04
CA TYR A 126 -10.41 -6.78 0.14
C TYR A 126 -9.65 -6.46 1.43
N GLY A 127 -10.39 -6.40 2.53
CA GLY A 127 -9.82 -6.21 3.86
C GLY A 127 -10.62 -6.93 4.96
N GLY A 128 -10.15 -6.79 6.20
CA GLY A 128 -10.59 -7.62 7.32
C GLY A 128 -9.70 -8.85 7.51
N HIS A 129 -9.75 -9.46 8.68
CA HIS A 129 -9.02 -10.67 9.01
C HIS A 129 -9.65 -11.37 10.22
N PRO A 130 -9.84 -12.71 10.19
CA PRO A 130 -9.50 -13.64 9.11
C PRO A 130 -10.46 -13.56 7.90
N ILE A 131 -9.98 -13.99 6.73
CA ILE A 131 -10.77 -14.13 5.51
C ILE A 131 -10.82 -15.61 5.16
N GLU A 132 -12.01 -16.18 5.06
CA GLU A 132 -12.21 -17.60 4.76
C GLU A 132 -12.07 -17.89 3.27
N SER A 133 -12.73 -17.08 2.43
CA SER A 133 -12.67 -17.23 0.97
C SER A 133 -12.79 -15.88 0.28
N LEU A 134 -12.23 -15.80 -0.93
CA LEU A 134 -12.32 -14.66 -1.83
C LEU A 134 -12.76 -15.19 -3.19
N VAL A 135 -13.96 -14.81 -3.64
CA VAL A 135 -14.58 -15.33 -4.85
C VAL A 135 -14.84 -14.19 -5.83
N TRP A 136 -14.46 -14.40 -7.09
CA TRP A 136 -14.84 -13.53 -8.20
C TRP A 136 -16.08 -14.10 -8.90
N GLN A 137 -17.04 -13.23 -9.21
CA GLN A 137 -18.24 -13.58 -9.97
C GLN A 137 -18.44 -12.55 -11.08
N LYS A 138 -18.98 -12.99 -12.22
CA LYS A 138 -19.23 -12.14 -13.39
C LYS A 138 -20.65 -12.41 -13.89
N GLY A 139 -21.55 -11.43 -13.68
CA GLY A 139 -22.98 -11.62 -13.92
C GLY A 139 -23.60 -12.55 -12.87
N GLU A 140 -24.91 -12.39 -12.65
CA GLU A 140 -25.72 -13.48 -12.08
C GLU A 140 -26.05 -14.51 -13.16
#